data_AF-A0A022QPT0-F1
#
_entry.id   AF-A0A022QPT0-F1
#
_cell.length_a   1.000
_cell.length_b   1.000
_cell.length_c   1.000
_cell.angle_alpha   90.00
_cell.angle_beta   90.00
_cell.angle_gamma   90.00
#
_symmetry.space_group_name_H-M   'P 1'
#
loop_
_entity.id
_entity.type
_entity.pdbx_description
1 polymer ?
#
loop_
_entity_poly.entity_id
_entity_poly.type
_entity_poly.pdbx_seq_one_letter_code
_entity_poly.pdbx_strand_id
1 'polypeptide(L)'
;VKRGILPLLKRATLVQTFGQRNHVCLNEGSITIPPYAPPEKMQSHLIPPDTPRSIFVYFRGLFYDVNNDPEGGYYARGARASIWENFKNNPLFDISTDHPTTYYEDMQRSVFCLCPLGWAPWSPRLVEAVIFGCIPVIIADDIVLPFADAIPWEQIGVFVAEKDVPYLDTVLTSIPVEVILRKQRLLANPSMKQAMLFPQPAQSGDAFHQILNGLARKLPHEGRIFLKPGEKILNWTAGPIGDLKPW
;
A
#
# COMPACT_ATOMS: atom_id res chain seq x y z
N VAL A 1 19.89 -20.63 14.85
CA VAL A 1 18.57 -20.88 14.23
C VAL A 1 18.73 -22.01 13.23
N LYS A 2 18.26 -23.24 13.54
CA LYS A 2 18.23 -24.34 12.56
C LYS A 2 17.18 -23.99 11.49
N ARG A 3 17.54 -24.16 10.22
CA ARG A 3 16.71 -23.90 9.02
C ARG A 3 15.39 -24.69 9.06
N GLY A 4 14.38 -24.13 9.70
CA GLY A 4 13.02 -24.70 9.75
C GLY A 4 11.98 -23.60 9.61
N ILE A 5 10.81 -23.95 9.08
CA ILE A 5 9.64 -23.07 9.03
C ILE A 5 9.26 -22.72 10.48
N LEU A 6 9.10 -21.43 10.79
CA LEU A 6 8.68 -20.98 12.12
C LEU A 6 7.40 -21.72 12.54
N PRO A 7 7.24 -22.15 13.80
CA PRO A 7 6.03 -22.86 14.24
C PRO A 7 4.73 -22.14 13.85
N LEU A 8 4.71 -20.80 13.95
CA LEU A 8 3.63 -19.92 13.48
C LEU A 8 3.24 -20.13 12.01
N LEU A 9 4.19 -20.50 11.15
CA LEU A 9 4.01 -20.63 9.71
C LEU A 9 3.63 -22.05 9.27
N LYS A 10 3.72 -23.06 10.15
CA LYS A 10 3.48 -24.48 9.78
C LYS A 10 2.06 -24.78 9.29
N ARG A 11 1.08 -23.98 9.72
CA ARG A 11 -0.33 -24.09 9.30
C ARG A 11 -0.83 -22.84 8.57
N ALA A 12 0.04 -21.89 8.30
CA ALA A 12 -0.32 -20.66 7.61
C ALA A 12 -0.20 -20.88 6.10
N THR A 13 -1.28 -20.64 5.36
CA THR A 13 -1.17 -20.44 3.91
C THR A 13 -0.84 -18.97 3.68
N LEU A 14 0.43 -18.68 3.42
CA LEU A 14 0.85 -17.36 2.98
C LEU A 14 0.57 -17.25 1.48
N VAL A 15 -0.64 -16.82 1.13
CA VAL A 15 -0.94 -16.46 -0.25
C VAL A 15 -0.59 -15.00 -0.44
N GLN A 16 0.32 -14.71 -1.37
CA GLN A 16 0.49 -13.34 -1.86
C GLN A 16 -0.72 -13.01 -2.75
N THR A 17 -1.86 -12.75 -2.12
CA THR A 17 -3.05 -12.21 -2.76
C THR A 17 -3.41 -10.90 -2.09
N PHE A 18 -3.82 -9.94 -2.91
CA PHE A 18 -4.03 -8.58 -2.46
C PHE A 18 -5.50 -8.33 -2.16
N GLY A 19 -5.73 -7.46 -1.20
CA GLY A 19 -7.01 -7.27 -0.55
C GLY A 19 -8.12 -6.82 -1.48
N GLN A 20 -9.15 -7.64 -1.63
CA GLN A 20 -10.44 -7.29 -2.20
C GLN A 20 -11.54 -7.87 -1.29
N ARG A 21 -12.53 -7.07 -0.93
CA ARG A 21 -13.68 -7.52 -0.14
C ARG A 21 -14.40 -8.65 -0.88
N ASN A 22 -14.79 -9.68 -0.14
CA ASN A 22 -15.57 -10.84 -0.64
C ASN A 22 -14.87 -11.67 -1.74
N HIS A 23 -13.56 -11.59 -1.89
CA HIS A 23 -12.82 -12.41 -2.86
C HIS A 23 -12.51 -13.81 -2.30
N VAL A 24 -12.65 -14.87 -3.11
CA VAL A 24 -12.47 -16.27 -2.69
C VAL A 24 -11.07 -16.59 -2.12
N CYS A 25 -10.06 -15.81 -2.54
CA CYS A 25 -8.69 -15.90 -2.01
C CYS A 25 -8.49 -15.17 -0.68
N LEU A 26 -9.52 -14.51 -0.15
CA LEU A 26 -9.51 -13.70 1.07
C LEU A 26 -10.64 -14.14 2.01
N ASN A 27 -10.48 -15.36 2.53
CA ASN A 27 -11.34 -15.89 3.58
C ASN A 27 -10.95 -15.33 4.96
N GLU A 28 -11.81 -15.56 5.95
CA GLU A 28 -11.48 -15.32 7.35
C GLU A 28 -10.15 -16.03 7.71
N GLY A 29 -9.16 -15.25 8.15
CA GLY A 29 -7.81 -15.76 8.44
C GLY A 29 -6.71 -15.33 7.47
N SER A 30 -7.04 -14.75 6.30
CA SER A 30 -6.01 -14.22 5.40
C SER A 30 -5.39 -12.92 5.93
N ILE A 31 -4.10 -12.70 5.66
CA ILE A 31 -3.42 -11.41 5.83
C ILE A 31 -3.07 -10.82 4.46
N THR A 32 -3.16 -9.51 4.33
CA THR A 32 -2.74 -8.81 3.11
C THR A 32 -1.27 -8.42 3.22
N ILE A 33 -0.48 -8.82 2.24
CA ILE A 33 0.94 -8.49 2.15
C ILE A 33 1.12 -7.41 1.07
N PRO A 34 1.75 -6.27 1.36
CA PRO A 34 2.02 -5.26 0.34
C PRO A 34 3.04 -5.76 -0.70
N PRO A 35 3.09 -5.11 -1.87
CA PRO A 35 4.19 -5.30 -2.82
C PRO A 35 5.56 -5.12 -2.16
N TYR A 36 6.52 -5.92 -2.62
CA TYR A 36 7.89 -5.87 -2.12
C TYR A 36 8.56 -4.54 -2.48
N ALA A 37 8.99 -3.79 -1.46
CA ALA A 37 9.71 -2.52 -1.58
C ALA A 37 11.08 -2.62 -0.90
N PRO A 38 12.17 -2.87 -1.67
CA PRO A 38 13.51 -2.99 -1.11
C PRO A 38 14.06 -1.60 -0.70
N PRO A 39 14.58 -1.43 0.52
CA PRO A 39 15.10 -0.14 0.98
C PRO A 39 16.20 0.44 0.10
N GLU A 40 17.10 -0.39 -0.44
CA GLU A 40 18.24 0.07 -1.24
C GLU A 40 17.77 0.79 -2.50
N LYS A 41 16.75 0.22 -3.17
CA LYS A 41 16.10 0.85 -4.33
C LYS A 41 15.40 2.14 -3.93
N MET A 42 14.67 2.15 -2.82
CA MET A 42 13.93 3.36 -2.41
C MET A 42 14.90 4.49 -2.01
N GLN A 43 16.02 4.15 -1.37
CA GLN A 43 17.05 5.09 -0.94
C GLN A 43 17.85 5.68 -2.11
N SER A 44 18.10 4.89 -3.18
CA SER A 44 18.86 5.37 -4.34
C SER A 44 18.15 6.46 -5.14
N HIS A 45 16.86 6.68 -4.89
CA HIS A 45 16.04 7.67 -5.59
C HIS A 45 15.69 8.89 -4.73
N LEU A 46 16.18 9.00 -3.49
CA LEU A 46 15.84 10.13 -2.63
C LEU A 46 16.35 11.44 -3.22
N ILE A 47 15.43 12.40 -3.34
CA ILE A 47 15.75 13.78 -3.74
C ILE A 47 15.99 14.67 -2.50
N PRO A 48 16.61 15.86 -2.65
CA PRO A 48 16.78 16.80 -1.54
C PRO A 48 15.43 17.09 -0.83
N PRO A 49 15.36 17.04 0.52
CA PRO A 49 14.10 17.20 1.27
C PRO A 49 13.37 18.53 1.07
N ASP A 50 14.10 19.57 0.66
CA ASP A 50 13.63 20.92 0.35
C ASP A 50 13.12 21.06 -1.09
N THR A 51 13.23 20.01 -1.91
CA THR A 51 12.69 20.02 -3.29
C THR A 51 11.18 20.24 -3.25
N PRO A 52 10.65 21.29 -3.91
CA PRO A 52 9.22 21.57 -3.89
C PRO A 52 8.43 20.49 -4.64
N ARG A 53 7.22 20.21 -4.14
CA ARG A 53 6.25 19.37 -4.86
C ARG A 53 5.58 20.18 -5.97
N SER A 54 6.23 20.25 -7.12
CA SER A 54 5.80 21.05 -8.28
C SER A 54 4.79 20.35 -9.20
N ILE A 55 4.57 19.04 -9.04
CA ILE A 55 3.58 18.28 -9.81
C ILE A 55 2.33 18.14 -8.95
N PHE A 56 1.15 18.47 -9.49
CA PHE A 56 -0.09 18.40 -8.70
C PHE A 56 -0.61 16.96 -8.61
N VAL A 57 -0.94 16.33 -9.75
CA VAL A 57 -1.34 14.93 -9.82
C VAL A 57 -0.39 14.15 -10.71
N TYR A 58 0.02 12.96 -10.27
CA TYR A 58 0.94 12.10 -11.00
C TYR A 58 0.46 10.66 -11.13
N PHE A 59 0.65 10.09 -12.32
CA PHE A 59 0.45 8.68 -12.60
C PHE A 59 1.30 8.22 -13.79
N ARG A 60 1.97 7.08 -13.65
CA ARG A 60 2.52 6.31 -14.78
C ARG A 60 2.02 4.89 -14.77
N GLY A 61 1.44 4.44 -15.88
CA GLY A 61 0.94 3.07 -15.99
C GLY A 61 -0.03 2.89 -17.14
N LEU A 62 -0.43 1.65 -17.37
CA LEU A 62 -1.41 1.31 -18.41
C LEU A 62 -2.78 1.92 -18.07
N PHE A 63 -3.38 2.59 -19.05
CA PHE A 63 -4.76 3.08 -18.99
C PHE A 63 -5.76 2.12 -19.64
N TYR A 64 -5.35 1.51 -20.76
CA TYR A 64 -6.08 0.50 -21.50
C TYR A 64 -5.27 -0.79 -21.51
N ASP A 65 -5.95 -1.93 -21.38
CA ASP A 65 -5.38 -3.21 -21.80
C ASP A 65 -5.77 -3.43 -23.26
N VAL A 66 -5.00 -2.86 -24.18
CA VAL A 66 -5.31 -2.91 -25.62
C VAL A 66 -5.45 -4.34 -26.18
N ASN A 67 -4.91 -5.35 -25.49
CA ASN A 67 -4.96 -6.74 -25.93
C ASN A 67 -6.21 -7.48 -25.43
N ASN A 68 -6.66 -7.21 -24.21
CA ASN A 68 -7.77 -7.95 -23.59
C ASN A 68 -9.04 -7.12 -23.37
N ASP A 69 -8.91 -5.80 -23.33
CA ASP A 69 -10.00 -4.84 -23.10
C ASP A 69 -9.72 -3.50 -23.82
N PRO A 70 -9.81 -3.48 -25.17
CA PRO A 70 -9.50 -2.29 -25.97
C PRO A 70 -10.50 -1.15 -25.75
N GLU A 71 -11.73 -1.46 -25.32
CA GLU A 71 -12.76 -0.47 -24.98
C GLU A 71 -12.54 0.13 -23.58
N GLY A 72 -11.72 -0.52 -22.75
CA GLY A 72 -11.32 -0.04 -21.43
C GLY A 72 -12.38 -0.16 -20.34
N GLY A 73 -13.46 -0.91 -20.57
CA GLY A 73 -14.59 -1.03 -19.63
C GLY A 73 -14.39 -2.08 -18.53
N TYR A 74 -13.53 -3.06 -18.76
CA TYR A 74 -13.31 -4.20 -17.86
C TYR A 74 -12.03 -4.06 -17.04
N TYR A 75 -10.94 -3.60 -17.66
CA TYR A 75 -9.67 -3.33 -17.02
C TYR A 75 -9.84 -2.24 -15.97
N ALA A 76 -9.52 -2.58 -14.72
CA ALA A 76 -9.74 -1.69 -13.57
C ALA A 76 -11.19 -1.16 -13.48
N ARG A 77 -12.17 -1.93 -13.98
CA ARG A 77 -13.59 -1.56 -14.02
C ARG A 77 -13.85 -0.18 -14.66
N GLY A 78 -13.05 0.19 -15.67
CA GLY A 78 -13.19 1.46 -16.36
C GLY A 78 -12.52 2.66 -15.68
N ALA A 79 -12.02 2.52 -14.46
CA ALA A 79 -11.43 3.64 -13.72
C ALA A 79 -10.22 4.23 -14.45
N ARG A 80 -9.36 3.40 -15.04
CA ARG A 80 -8.14 3.88 -15.72
C ARG A 80 -8.40 4.47 -17.09
N ALA A 81 -9.30 3.89 -17.87
CA ALA A 81 -9.77 4.49 -19.12
C ALA A 81 -10.43 5.85 -18.83
N SER A 82 -11.26 5.93 -17.79
CA SER A 82 -11.88 7.18 -17.34
C SER A 82 -10.85 8.23 -16.91
N ILE A 83 -9.78 7.86 -16.19
CA ILE A 83 -8.68 8.78 -15.87
C ILE A 83 -8.07 9.35 -17.16
N TRP A 84 -7.78 8.50 -18.14
CA TRP A 84 -7.14 8.94 -19.38
C TRP A 84 -8.05 9.88 -20.18
N GLU A 85 -9.30 9.49 -20.42
CA GLU A 85 -10.20 10.28 -21.26
C GLU A 85 -10.55 11.64 -20.66
N ASN A 86 -10.68 11.73 -19.34
CA ASN A 86 -11.00 12.99 -18.68
C ASN A 86 -9.77 13.89 -18.46
N PHE A 87 -8.57 13.33 -18.26
CA PHE A 87 -7.43 14.11 -17.75
C PHE A 87 -6.15 14.10 -18.59
N LYS A 88 -6.07 13.37 -19.71
CA LYS A 88 -4.85 13.33 -20.57
C LYS A 88 -4.38 14.70 -21.08
N ASN A 89 -5.30 15.65 -21.21
CA ASN A 89 -5.02 17.02 -21.66
C ASN A 89 -5.16 18.06 -20.54
N ASN A 90 -5.35 17.63 -19.29
CA ASN A 90 -5.52 18.54 -18.16
C ASN A 90 -4.14 18.94 -17.59
N PRO A 91 -3.81 20.24 -17.51
CA PRO A 91 -2.49 20.70 -17.06
C PRO A 91 -2.18 20.38 -15.59
N LEU A 92 -3.18 20.05 -14.78
CA LEU A 92 -3.01 19.62 -13.39
C LEU A 92 -2.57 18.15 -13.27
N PHE A 93 -2.68 17.37 -14.35
CA PHE A 93 -2.48 15.92 -14.37
C PHE A 93 -1.28 15.57 -15.22
N ASP A 94 -0.17 15.24 -14.56
CA ASP A 94 0.97 14.63 -15.21
C ASP A 94 0.76 13.11 -15.27
N ILE A 95 0.10 12.65 -16.34
CA ILE A 95 -0.27 11.24 -16.51
C ILE A 95 0.22 10.69 -17.86
N SER A 96 0.82 9.49 -17.86
CA SER A 96 1.35 8.87 -19.08
C SER A 96 1.49 7.34 -18.95
N THR A 97 1.56 6.63 -20.07
CA THR A 97 1.96 5.22 -20.13
C THR A 97 3.47 5.03 -20.03
N ASP A 98 4.24 6.08 -20.31
CA ASP A 98 5.69 6.05 -20.31
C ASP A 98 6.24 5.84 -18.91
N HIS A 99 7.34 5.10 -18.77
CA HIS A 99 8.00 4.88 -17.50
C HIS A 99 9.35 5.61 -17.53
N PRO A 100 9.38 6.93 -17.21
CA PRO A 100 10.61 7.69 -17.28
C PRO A 100 11.59 7.19 -16.22
N THR A 101 12.89 7.40 -16.45
CA THR A 101 13.93 7.11 -15.46
C THR A 101 13.78 7.94 -14.19
N THR A 102 13.08 9.07 -14.26
CA THR A 102 12.74 9.97 -13.16
C THR A 102 11.48 9.55 -12.38
N TYR A 103 10.95 8.34 -12.61
CA TYR A 103 9.65 7.92 -12.06
C TYR A 103 9.52 8.18 -10.56
N TYR A 104 10.56 7.88 -9.77
CA TYR A 104 10.55 8.02 -8.33
C TYR A 104 10.79 9.46 -7.87
N GLU A 105 11.62 10.20 -8.58
CA GLU A 105 11.88 11.62 -8.38
C GLU A 105 10.61 12.44 -8.63
N ASP A 106 9.87 12.12 -9.69
CA ASP A 106 8.61 12.77 -10.03
C ASP A 106 7.51 12.44 -9.00
N MET A 107 7.45 11.20 -8.49
CA MET A 107 6.57 10.87 -7.36
C MET A 107 6.88 11.72 -6.11
N GLN A 108 8.16 11.96 -5.81
CA GLN A 108 8.56 12.80 -4.68
C GLN A 108 8.25 14.28 -4.91
N ARG A 109 8.24 14.73 -6.17
CA ARG A 109 7.82 16.07 -6.59
C ARG A 109 6.30 16.22 -6.75
N SER A 110 5.52 15.16 -6.52
CA SER A 110 4.08 15.16 -6.72
C SER A 110 3.29 15.37 -5.43
N VAL A 111 2.21 16.15 -5.46
CA VAL A 111 1.30 16.28 -4.31
C VAL A 111 0.47 15.02 -4.16
N PHE A 112 -0.19 14.58 -5.23
CA PHE A 112 -1.07 13.43 -5.28
C PHE A 112 -0.58 12.37 -6.27
N CYS A 113 -0.63 11.10 -5.88
CA CYS A 113 -0.29 9.97 -6.74
C CYS A 113 -1.51 9.08 -6.92
N LEU A 114 -2.00 8.97 -8.16
CA LEU A 114 -3.18 8.16 -8.45
C LEU A 114 -2.87 6.67 -8.26
N CYS A 115 -3.67 6.00 -7.44
CA CYS A 115 -3.58 4.57 -7.15
C CYS A 115 -4.88 3.87 -7.58
N PRO A 116 -5.27 3.92 -8.88
CA PRO A 116 -6.40 3.15 -9.37
C PRO A 116 -6.09 1.66 -9.38
N LEU A 117 -7.15 0.87 -9.20
CA LEU A 117 -7.10 -0.57 -9.38
C LEU A 117 -6.44 -0.94 -10.72
N GLY A 118 -5.77 -2.09 -10.79
CA GLY A 118 -5.34 -2.71 -12.04
C GLY A 118 -6.12 -4.01 -12.30
N TRP A 119 -5.51 -4.93 -13.05
CA TRP A 119 -6.03 -6.30 -13.22
C TRP A 119 -6.10 -7.07 -11.92
N ALA A 120 -5.22 -6.70 -11.00
CA ALA A 120 -5.20 -7.25 -9.67
C ALA A 120 -5.09 -6.07 -8.69
N PRO A 121 -5.58 -6.24 -7.46
CA PRO A 121 -5.62 -5.19 -6.43
C PRO A 121 -4.22 -4.87 -5.85
N TRP A 122 -3.17 -4.93 -6.67
CA TRP A 122 -1.83 -4.52 -6.34
C TRP A 122 -1.31 -3.51 -7.35
N SER A 123 -0.90 -2.37 -6.82
CA SER A 123 0.04 -1.50 -7.49
C SER A 123 1.18 -1.22 -6.52
N PRO A 124 2.45 -1.49 -6.89
CA PRO A 124 3.61 -1.00 -6.14
C PRO A 124 3.48 0.49 -5.82
N ARG A 125 2.81 1.24 -6.69
CA ARG A 125 2.57 2.68 -6.54
C ARG A 125 1.91 3.07 -5.22
N LEU A 126 1.02 2.25 -4.68
CA LEU A 126 0.39 2.54 -3.38
C LEU A 126 1.46 2.62 -2.27
N VAL A 127 2.38 1.66 -2.26
CA VAL A 127 3.49 1.58 -1.29
C VAL A 127 4.54 2.66 -1.60
N GLU A 128 4.90 2.82 -2.86
CA GLU A 128 5.87 3.83 -3.32
C GLU A 128 5.39 5.25 -2.97
N ALA A 129 4.09 5.55 -3.13
CA ALA A 129 3.51 6.84 -2.76
C ALA A 129 3.69 7.13 -1.27
N VAL A 130 3.44 6.14 -0.41
CA VAL A 130 3.66 6.27 1.04
C VAL A 130 5.14 6.52 1.36
N ILE A 131 6.05 5.74 0.76
CA ILE A 131 7.50 5.85 1.00
C ILE A 131 8.04 7.24 0.57
N PHE A 132 7.61 7.73 -0.59
CA PHE A 132 8.04 9.00 -1.17
C PHE A 132 7.20 10.22 -0.73
N GLY A 133 6.22 10.00 0.16
CA GLY A 133 5.39 11.05 0.73
C GLY A 133 4.42 11.71 -0.25
N CYS A 134 4.15 11.07 -1.38
CA CYS A 134 3.10 11.46 -2.30
C CYS A 134 1.75 10.99 -1.75
N ILE A 135 0.75 11.87 -1.66
CA ILE A 135 -0.56 11.51 -1.08
C ILE A 135 -1.24 10.48 -2.00
N PRO A 136 -1.49 9.24 -1.53
CA PRO A 136 -2.12 8.23 -2.37
C PRO A 136 -3.60 8.58 -2.58
N VAL A 137 -4.00 8.68 -3.85
CA VAL A 137 -5.41 8.81 -4.26
C VAL A 137 -5.91 7.43 -4.65
N ILE A 138 -6.61 6.78 -3.74
CA ILE A 138 -7.02 5.37 -3.83
C ILE A 138 -8.36 5.32 -4.57
N ILE A 139 -8.34 4.74 -5.77
CA ILE A 139 -9.52 4.59 -6.65
C ILE A 139 -9.74 3.08 -6.83
N ALA A 140 -10.36 2.47 -5.81
CA ALA A 140 -10.59 1.04 -5.74
C ALA A 140 -11.66 0.71 -4.69
N ASP A 141 -12.93 0.59 -5.09
CA ASP A 141 -14.07 0.54 -4.17
C ASP A 141 -14.01 -0.63 -3.15
N ASP A 142 -13.51 -1.78 -3.59
CA ASP A 142 -13.47 -3.01 -2.78
C ASP A 142 -12.10 -3.31 -2.18
N ILE A 143 -11.11 -2.40 -2.27
CA ILE A 143 -9.75 -2.71 -1.84
C ILE A 143 -9.67 -2.93 -0.31
N VAL A 144 -8.88 -3.91 0.10
CA VAL A 144 -8.44 -4.09 1.48
C VAL A 144 -6.96 -3.74 1.56
N LEU A 145 -6.64 -2.66 2.27
CA LEU A 145 -5.29 -2.12 2.33
C LEU A 145 -4.44 -2.90 3.35
N PRO A 146 -3.14 -3.12 3.07
CA PRO A 146 -2.26 -3.85 3.97
C PRO A 146 -1.98 -3.06 5.24
N PHE A 147 -1.69 -3.78 6.33
CA PHE A 147 -1.18 -3.21 7.59
C PHE A 147 -2.01 -2.05 8.17
N ALA A 148 -3.34 -2.13 8.13
CA ALA A 148 -4.22 -1.09 8.67
C ALA A 148 -3.93 -0.71 10.14
N ASP A 149 -3.33 -1.60 10.92
CA ASP A 149 -2.91 -1.35 12.30
C ASP A 149 -1.64 -0.48 12.40
N ALA A 150 -0.78 -0.48 11.38
CA ALA A 150 0.48 0.27 11.34
C ALA A 150 0.40 1.50 10.45
N ILE A 151 -0.49 1.49 9.45
CA ILE A 151 -0.63 2.51 8.43
C ILE A 151 -2.04 3.10 8.50
N PRO A 152 -2.19 4.37 8.94
CA PRO A 152 -3.49 5.01 9.08
C PRO A 152 -3.97 5.53 7.72
N TRP A 153 -4.38 4.62 6.83
CA TRP A 153 -4.75 4.91 5.45
C TRP A 153 -5.76 6.06 5.30
N GLU A 154 -6.81 6.07 6.12
CA GLU A 154 -7.83 7.14 6.15
C GLU A 154 -7.24 8.53 6.45
N GLN A 155 -6.17 8.57 7.24
CA GLN A 155 -5.53 9.83 7.60
C GLN A 155 -4.58 10.33 6.51
N ILE A 156 -3.92 9.43 5.76
CA ILE A 156 -2.88 9.78 4.80
C ILE A 156 -3.35 9.80 3.34
N GLY A 157 -4.38 9.04 2.99
CA GLY A 157 -4.87 8.90 1.62
C GLY A 157 -6.08 9.78 1.31
N VAL A 158 -6.46 9.79 0.04
CA VAL A 158 -7.72 10.32 -0.46
C VAL A 158 -8.44 9.16 -1.14
N PHE A 159 -9.65 8.84 -0.68
CA PHE A 159 -10.46 7.77 -1.26
C PHE A 159 -11.46 8.38 -2.23
N VAL A 160 -11.46 7.91 -3.47
CA VAL A 160 -12.37 8.36 -4.53
C VAL A 160 -13.05 7.13 -5.10
N ALA A 161 -14.37 7.13 -5.13
CA ALA A 161 -15.11 6.01 -5.73
C ALA A 161 -14.82 5.94 -7.23
N GLU A 162 -14.81 4.75 -7.81
CA GLU A 162 -14.50 4.57 -9.24
C GLU A 162 -15.45 5.35 -10.15
N LYS A 163 -16.72 5.45 -9.77
CA LYS A 163 -17.74 6.26 -10.46
C LYS A 163 -17.47 7.77 -10.43
N ASP A 164 -16.69 8.24 -9.44
CA ASP A 164 -16.42 9.66 -9.21
C ASP A 164 -15.10 10.10 -9.88
N VAL A 165 -14.42 9.20 -10.60
CA VAL A 165 -13.20 9.51 -11.37
C VAL A 165 -13.35 10.74 -12.28
N PRO A 166 -14.46 10.94 -13.02
CA PRO A 166 -14.62 12.14 -13.86
C PRO A 166 -14.55 13.48 -13.10
N TYR A 167 -14.67 13.45 -11.77
CA TYR A 167 -14.62 14.64 -10.90
C TYR A 167 -13.31 14.75 -10.12
N LEU A 168 -12.26 13.99 -10.46
CA LEU A 168 -10.98 13.99 -9.73
C LEU A 168 -10.36 15.38 -9.61
N ASP A 169 -10.43 16.21 -10.64
CA ASP A 169 -9.92 17.58 -10.61
C ASP A 169 -10.62 18.41 -9.52
N THR A 170 -11.94 18.35 -9.47
CA THR A 170 -12.79 19.04 -8.49
C THR A 170 -12.54 18.51 -7.10
N VAL A 171 -12.50 17.18 -6.93
CA VAL A 171 -12.21 16.54 -5.64
C VAL A 171 -10.85 16.98 -5.12
N LEU A 172 -9.78 16.86 -5.93
CA LEU A 172 -8.42 17.12 -5.48
C LEU A 172 -8.13 18.61 -5.27
N THR A 173 -8.69 19.50 -6.11
CA THR A 173 -8.54 20.95 -5.94
C THR A 173 -9.38 21.50 -4.78
N SER A 174 -10.44 20.81 -4.37
CA SER A 174 -11.24 21.19 -3.19
C SER A 174 -10.55 20.90 -1.86
N ILE A 175 -9.50 20.07 -1.84
CA ILE A 175 -8.79 19.72 -0.60
C ILE A 175 -8.00 20.93 -0.11
N PRO A 176 -8.28 21.43 1.11
CA PRO A 176 -7.55 22.59 1.65
C PRO A 176 -6.06 22.30 1.83
N VAL A 177 -5.23 23.33 1.63
CA VAL A 177 -3.76 23.20 1.72
C VAL A 177 -3.30 22.69 3.09
N GLU A 178 -3.98 23.06 4.16
CA GLU A 178 -3.69 22.60 5.52
C GLU A 178 -3.93 21.10 5.69
N VAL A 179 -4.91 20.53 4.97
CA VAL A 179 -5.16 19.09 4.94
C VAL A 179 -4.06 18.37 4.17
N ILE A 180 -3.65 18.91 3.02
CA ILE A 180 -2.52 18.40 2.24
C ILE A 180 -1.24 18.37 3.09
N LEU A 181 -0.90 19.49 3.73
CA LEU A 181 0.29 19.61 4.59
C LEU A 181 0.23 18.67 5.79
N ARG A 182 -0.97 18.44 6.37
CA ARG A 182 -1.16 17.47 7.45
C ARG A 182 -0.90 16.04 6.96
N LYS A 183 -1.44 15.65 5.80
CA LYS A 183 -1.22 14.32 5.20
C LYS A 183 0.27 14.08 4.91
N GLN A 184 0.95 15.06 4.32
CA GLN A 184 2.39 15.00 4.04
C GLN A 184 3.23 14.90 5.32
N ARG A 185 2.87 15.62 6.39
CA ARG A 185 3.53 15.48 7.70
C ARG A 185 3.39 14.07 8.28
N LEU A 186 2.22 13.45 8.15
CA LEU A 186 2.02 12.06 8.57
C LEU A 186 2.85 11.08 7.73
N LEU A 187 2.88 11.27 6.40
CA LEU A 187 3.68 10.47 5.47
C LEU A 187 5.19 10.61 5.70
N ALA A 188 5.64 11.72 6.29
CA ALA A 188 7.03 11.92 6.67
C ALA A 188 7.47 11.07 7.88
N ASN A 189 6.54 10.41 8.59
CA ASN A 189 6.86 9.59 9.75
C ASN A 189 7.77 8.40 9.38
N PRO A 190 9.00 8.30 9.93
CA PRO A 190 9.93 7.22 9.61
C PRO A 190 9.38 5.82 9.91
N SER A 191 8.62 5.66 11.00
CA SER A 191 8.04 4.36 11.37
C SER A 191 7.00 3.88 10.34
N MET A 192 6.26 4.81 9.73
CA MET A 192 5.29 4.49 8.68
C MET A 192 6.00 4.03 7.41
N LYS A 193 7.07 4.73 7.02
CA LYS A 193 7.90 4.33 5.87
C LYS A 193 8.55 2.96 6.12
N GLN A 194 9.10 2.75 7.31
CA GLN A 194 9.72 1.48 7.68
C GLN A 194 8.72 0.32 7.61
N ALA A 195 7.48 0.50 8.07
CA ALA A 195 6.43 -0.51 8.00
C ALA A 195 6.05 -0.93 6.57
N MET A 196 6.49 -0.20 5.54
CA MET A 196 6.31 -0.54 4.13
C MET A 196 7.54 -1.15 3.46
N LEU A 197 8.70 -1.14 4.12
CA LEU A 197 9.97 -1.57 3.56
C LEU A 197 10.32 -3.00 3.98
N PHE A 198 11.05 -3.72 3.11
CA PHE A 198 11.53 -5.08 3.36
C PHE A 198 13.06 -5.14 3.41
N PRO A 199 13.71 -4.65 4.49
CA PRO A 199 15.16 -4.70 4.64
C PRO A 199 15.68 -6.13 4.79
N GLN A 200 16.95 -6.32 4.40
CA GLN A 200 17.69 -7.56 4.63
C GLN A 200 19.00 -7.23 5.37
N PRO A 201 19.17 -7.66 6.64
CA PRO A 201 18.24 -8.44 7.46
C PRO A 201 16.99 -7.64 7.88
N ALA A 202 15.92 -8.35 8.24
CA ALA A 202 14.69 -7.74 8.77
C ALA A 202 14.97 -6.89 10.03
N GLN A 203 14.25 -5.77 10.16
CA GLN A 203 14.42 -4.76 11.21
C GLN A 203 13.10 -4.50 11.94
N SER A 204 13.14 -4.25 13.25
CA SER A 204 11.93 -4.04 14.06
C SER A 204 10.97 -3.02 13.43
N GLY A 205 9.70 -3.40 13.28
CA GLY A 205 8.65 -2.53 12.73
C GLY A 205 8.58 -2.48 11.21
N ASP A 206 9.47 -3.18 10.50
CA ASP A 206 9.44 -3.30 9.04
C ASP A 206 8.24 -4.11 8.51
N ALA A 207 8.07 -4.15 7.18
CA ALA A 207 6.97 -4.86 6.56
C ALA A 207 6.95 -6.36 6.92
N PHE A 208 8.11 -6.99 7.10
CA PHE A 208 8.19 -8.38 7.55
C PHE A 208 7.64 -8.54 8.98
N HIS A 209 8.00 -7.67 9.91
CA HIS A 209 7.42 -7.67 11.26
C HIS A 209 5.92 -7.37 11.23
N GLN A 210 5.42 -6.50 10.34
CA GLN A 210 3.98 -6.27 10.21
C GLN A 210 3.23 -7.52 9.75
N ILE A 211 3.82 -8.32 8.86
CA ILE A 211 3.30 -9.64 8.47
C ILE A 211 3.23 -10.57 9.68
N LEU A 212 4.32 -10.69 10.45
CA LEU A 212 4.34 -11.54 11.65
C LEU A 212 3.32 -11.09 12.70
N ASN A 213 3.19 -9.78 12.92
CA ASN A 213 2.18 -9.21 13.81
C ASN A 213 0.76 -9.57 13.36
N GLY A 214 0.48 -9.44 12.06
CA GLY A 214 -0.82 -9.80 11.47
C GLY A 214 -1.14 -11.28 11.59
N LEU A 215 -0.15 -12.16 11.35
CA LEU A 215 -0.30 -13.61 11.51
C LEU A 215 -0.57 -13.99 12.96
N ALA A 216 0.19 -13.42 13.89
CA ALA A 216 0.04 -13.76 15.28
C ALA A 216 -1.32 -13.36 15.85
N ARG A 217 -1.91 -12.24 15.42
CA ARG A 217 -3.28 -11.86 15.83
C ARG A 217 -4.34 -12.90 15.44
N LYS A 218 -4.03 -13.78 14.49
CA LYS A 218 -4.94 -14.81 13.98
C LYS A 218 -4.68 -16.19 14.57
N LEU A 219 -3.60 -16.37 15.32
CA LEU A 219 -3.43 -17.60 16.08
C LEU A 219 -4.49 -17.68 17.18
N PRO A 220 -4.98 -18.89 17.51
CA PRO A 220 -5.85 -19.10 18.66
C PRO A 220 -5.08 -18.76 19.94
N HIS A 221 -5.27 -17.56 20.45
CA HIS A 221 -4.71 -17.13 21.72
C HIS A 221 -5.78 -17.17 22.80
N GLU A 222 -5.41 -17.64 24.01
CA GLU A 222 -6.12 -17.20 25.20
C GLU A 222 -6.01 -15.67 25.28
N GLY A 223 -7.05 -14.95 25.71
CA GLY A 223 -7.10 -13.48 25.76
C GLY A 223 -6.03 -12.78 26.62
N ARG A 224 -5.03 -13.53 27.10
CA ARG A 224 -3.88 -13.10 27.90
C ARG A 224 -2.59 -12.90 27.07
N ILE A 225 -2.56 -13.28 25.79
CA ILE A 225 -1.37 -13.19 24.93
C ILE A 225 -1.44 -11.90 24.10
N PHE A 226 -1.14 -10.79 24.75
CA PHE A 226 -0.87 -9.49 24.13
C PHE A 226 0.41 -8.92 24.76
N LEU A 227 1.10 -8.02 24.05
CA LEU A 227 2.16 -7.23 24.67
C LEU A 227 1.55 -6.42 25.81
N LYS A 228 1.97 -6.71 27.04
CA LYS A 228 1.58 -5.89 28.19
C LYS A 228 2.35 -4.56 28.15
N PRO A 229 1.80 -3.48 28.73
CA PRO A 229 2.53 -2.21 28.83
C PRO A 229 3.94 -2.43 29.43
N GLY A 230 4.98 -2.07 28.67
CA GLY A 230 6.38 -2.23 29.06
C GLY A 230 7.10 -3.45 28.46
N GLU A 231 6.38 -4.38 27.84
CA GLU A 231 7.00 -5.49 27.10
C GLU A 231 7.42 -5.05 25.70
N LYS A 232 8.63 -5.46 25.28
CA LYS A 232 9.17 -5.19 23.93
C LYS A 232 9.16 -6.40 23.01
N ILE A 233 8.89 -7.59 23.55
CA ILE A 233 8.99 -8.87 22.85
C ILE A 233 7.77 -9.71 23.23
N LEU A 234 6.94 -10.05 22.24
CA LEU A 234 5.85 -10.99 22.42
C LEU A 234 6.43 -12.41 22.43
N ASN A 235 6.04 -13.26 23.39
CA ASN A 235 6.42 -14.67 23.34
C ASN A 235 5.55 -15.43 22.33
N TRP A 236 5.98 -15.43 21.07
CA TRP A 236 5.26 -16.04 19.94
C TRP A 236 5.06 -17.56 20.06
N THR A 237 5.70 -18.22 21.04
CA THR A 237 5.56 -19.65 21.30
C THR A 237 4.57 -19.99 22.41
N ALA A 238 3.98 -18.99 23.05
CA ALA A 238 3.02 -19.16 24.16
C ALA A 238 1.61 -19.59 23.70
N GLY A 239 1.48 -20.26 22.55
CA GLY A 239 0.19 -20.81 22.11
C GLY A 239 -0.31 -21.94 23.05
N PRO A 240 -1.60 -22.30 22.99
CA PRO A 240 -2.14 -23.40 23.77
C PRO A 240 -1.33 -24.68 23.54
N ILE A 241 -1.18 -25.50 24.59
CA ILE A 241 -0.34 -26.73 24.58
C ILE A 241 -0.68 -27.68 23.40
N GLY A 242 -1.91 -27.61 22.87
CA GLY A 242 -2.36 -28.36 21.69
C GLY A 242 -1.66 -28.01 20.37
N ASP A 243 -1.06 -26.82 20.25
CA ASP A 243 -0.31 -26.40 19.06
C ASP A 243 1.14 -26.92 19.05
N LEU A 244 1.60 -27.50 20.17
CA LEU A 244 2.95 -28.05 20.35
C LEU A 244 3.06 -29.55 20.06
N LYS A 245 1.97 -30.23 19.65
CA LYS A 245 2.02 -31.68 19.41
C LYS A 245 2.71 -32.02 18.09
N PRO A 246 3.54 -33.09 18.07
CA PRO A 246 4.39 -33.40 16.95
C PRO A 246 3.60 -34.18 15.92
N TRP A 247 3.31 -33.52 14.81
CA TRP A 247 3.38 -34.15 13.50
C TRP A 247 4.41 -33.39 12.67
#